data_AF-A0A832INK2-F1
#
_entry.id   AF-A0A832INK2-F1
#
_cell.length_a   1.000
_cell.length_b   1.000
_cell.length_c   1.000
_cell.angle_alpha   90.00
_cell.angle_beta   90.00
_cell.angle_gamma   90.00
#
_symmetry.space_group_name_H-M   'P 1'
#
loop_
_entity.id
_entity.type
_entity.pdbx_description
1 polymer ?
#
loop_
_entity_poly.entity_id
_entity_poly.type
_entity_poly.pdbx_seq_one_letter_code
_entity_poly.pdbx_strand_id
1 'polypeptide(L)'
;PRSDALHNVELPLIYSGIGVEERRARAKKMLEMVGLGERIHHKPNELSGGQRQRVAIARALVNNPAIILADEPTGNLDSRTGDEIMTFFEELHAQGNTIILVTHEEYIAEHAKRIIRIRDGRIESDLPIEKNHKAQMTKAAEKVQK
;
A
#
# COMPACT_ATOMS: atom_id res chain seq x y z
N PRO A 1 -2.52 0.00 -20.70
CA PRO A 1 -1.17 -0.62 -20.57
C PRO A 1 -1.20 -2.09 -20.99
N ARG A 2 -0.39 -2.50 -21.99
CA ARG A 2 -0.34 -3.87 -22.54
C ARG A 2 0.73 -4.78 -21.92
N SER A 3 1.52 -4.25 -20.99
CA SER A 3 2.64 -4.94 -20.35
C SER A 3 2.23 -5.80 -19.17
N ASP A 4 2.96 -6.89 -18.92
CA ASP A 4 2.75 -7.80 -17.79
C ASP A 4 3.16 -7.18 -16.44
N ALA A 5 2.87 -7.88 -15.34
CA ALA A 5 3.18 -7.42 -13.98
C ALA A 5 4.67 -7.11 -13.80
N LEU A 6 5.56 -7.99 -14.28
CA LEU A 6 7.01 -7.81 -14.21
C LEU A 6 7.43 -6.49 -14.86
N HIS A 7 7.03 -6.26 -16.10
CA HIS A 7 7.41 -5.05 -16.82
C HIS A 7 6.82 -3.78 -16.18
N ASN A 8 5.60 -3.85 -15.64
CA ASN A 8 5.03 -2.72 -14.90
C ASN A 8 5.88 -2.32 -13.69
N VAL A 9 6.44 -3.30 -12.97
CA VAL A 9 7.32 -3.06 -11.82
C VAL A 9 8.74 -2.66 -12.26
N GLU A 10 9.21 -3.06 -13.44
CA GLU A 10 10.48 -2.60 -13.99
C GLU A 10 10.48 -1.11 -14.36
N LEU A 11 9.34 -0.54 -14.76
CA LEU A 11 9.25 0.82 -15.33
C LEU A 11 10.07 1.88 -14.57
N PRO A 12 9.95 2.03 -13.23
CA PRO A 12 10.73 3.03 -12.50
C PRO A 12 12.24 2.79 -12.58
N LEU A 13 12.68 1.52 -12.61
CA LEU A 13 14.09 1.15 -12.70
C LEU A 13 14.69 1.46 -14.07
N ILE A 14 13.86 1.39 -15.13
CA ILE A 14 14.27 1.80 -16.49
C ILE A 14 14.66 3.28 -16.49
N TYR A 15 13.82 4.12 -15.88
CA TYR A 15 14.08 5.56 -15.78
C TYR A 15 15.22 5.89 -14.81
N SER A 16 15.47 5.04 -13.80
CA SER A 16 16.66 5.11 -12.94
C SER A 16 17.96 4.65 -13.62
N GLY A 17 17.92 4.23 -14.89
CA GLY A 17 19.10 3.80 -15.64
C GLY A 17 19.66 2.43 -15.24
N ILE A 18 18.88 1.61 -14.52
CA ILE A 18 19.32 0.28 -14.06
C ILE A 18 19.34 -0.72 -15.23
N GLY A 19 20.40 -1.53 -15.31
CA GLY A 19 20.59 -2.55 -16.34
C GLY A 19 19.48 -3.61 -16.36
N VAL A 20 19.28 -4.25 -17.51
CA VAL A 20 18.16 -5.19 -17.75
C VAL A 20 18.14 -6.38 -16.79
N GLU A 21 19.31 -6.99 -16.55
CA GLU A 21 19.45 -8.14 -15.65
C GLU A 21 19.06 -7.75 -14.21
N GLU A 22 19.64 -6.67 -13.72
CA GLU A 22 19.44 -6.20 -12.35
C GLU A 22 17.99 -5.74 -12.12
N ARG A 23 17.41 -4.99 -13.07
CA ARG A 23 16.04 -4.52 -12.91
C ARG A 23 15.02 -5.65 -12.92
N ARG A 24 15.23 -6.70 -13.74
CA ARG A 24 14.39 -7.90 -13.73
C ARG A 24 14.46 -8.61 -12.38
N ALA A 25 15.67 -8.79 -11.85
CA ALA A 25 15.86 -9.43 -10.55
C ALA A 25 15.17 -8.65 -9.42
N ARG A 26 15.35 -7.32 -9.39
CA ARG A 26 14.70 -6.44 -8.39
C ARG A 26 13.17 -6.45 -8.53
N ALA A 27 12.64 -6.32 -9.74
CA ALA A 27 11.21 -6.33 -9.99
C ALA A 27 10.56 -7.67 -9.63
N LYS A 28 11.21 -8.79 -9.97
CA LYS A 28 10.76 -10.13 -9.60
C LYS A 28 10.71 -10.31 -8.08
N LYS A 29 11.79 -9.97 -7.38
CA LYS A 29 11.85 -10.03 -5.91
C LYS A 29 10.75 -9.19 -5.26
N MET A 30 10.49 -8.00 -5.80
CA MET A 30 9.43 -7.14 -5.29
C MET A 30 8.02 -7.73 -5.52
N LEU A 31 7.79 -8.36 -6.67
CA LEU A 31 6.53 -9.08 -6.94
C LEU A 31 6.36 -10.29 -6.02
N GLU A 32 7.44 -11.01 -5.69
CA GLU A 32 7.41 -12.09 -4.70
C GLU A 32 7.06 -11.57 -3.30
N MET A 33 7.64 -10.45 -2.88
CA MET A 33 7.35 -9.82 -1.57
C MET A 33 5.87 -9.44 -1.41
N VAL A 34 5.20 -9.00 -2.49
CA VAL A 34 3.76 -8.71 -2.46
C VAL A 34 2.88 -9.94 -2.73
N GLY A 35 3.46 -11.14 -2.80
CA GLY A 35 2.72 -12.40 -2.98
C GLY A 35 2.26 -12.66 -4.43
N LEU A 36 2.94 -12.09 -5.43
CA LEU A 36 2.63 -12.24 -6.85
C LEU A 36 3.72 -13.00 -7.65
N GLY A 37 4.57 -13.78 -6.98
CA GLY A 37 5.65 -14.55 -7.61
C GLY A 37 5.20 -15.46 -8.77
N GLU A 38 4.07 -16.16 -8.60
CA GLU A 38 3.48 -17.01 -9.65
C GLU A 38 2.74 -16.22 -10.76
N ARG A 39 2.58 -14.91 -10.56
CA ARG A 39 1.78 -14.03 -11.43
C ARG A 39 2.61 -12.98 -12.16
N ILE A 40 3.94 -13.10 -12.16
CA ILE A 40 4.86 -12.12 -12.75
C ILE A 40 4.63 -11.85 -14.24
N HIS A 41 4.14 -12.84 -15.00
CA HIS A 41 3.86 -12.71 -16.43
C HIS A 41 2.39 -12.45 -16.78
N HIS A 42 1.52 -12.31 -15.76
CA HIS A 42 0.12 -12.00 -15.99
C HIS A 42 -0.05 -10.54 -16.42
N LYS A 43 -0.96 -10.33 -17.35
CA LYS A 43 -1.38 -9.01 -17.83
C LYS A 43 -2.42 -8.40 -16.88
N PRO A 44 -2.62 -7.07 -16.92
CA PRO A 44 -3.55 -6.40 -16.01
C PRO A 44 -4.99 -6.94 -16.03
N ASN A 45 -5.46 -7.45 -17.18
CA ASN A 45 -6.78 -8.05 -17.35
C ASN A 45 -6.87 -9.49 -16.80
N GLU A 46 -5.76 -10.12 -16.46
CA GLU A 46 -5.67 -11.47 -15.88
C GLU A 46 -5.48 -11.43 -14.35
N LEU A 47 -5.38 -10.23 -13.78
CA LEU A 47 -5.22 -9.99 -12.35
C LEU A 47 -6.53 -9.50 -11.73
N SER A 48 -6.83 -9.93 -10.51
CA SER A 48 -7.93 -9.37 -9.71
C SER A 48 -7.66 -7.90 -9.35
N GLY A 49 -8.67 -7.18 -8.85
CA GLY A 49 -8.52 -5.80 -8.38
C GLY A 49 -7.40 -5.66 -7.34
N GLY A 50 -7.45 -6.46 -6.27
CA GLY A 50 -6.40 -6.49 -5.24
C GLY A 50 -5.02 -6.87 -5.79
N GLN A 51 -4.94 -7.80 -6.74
CA GLN A 51 -3.65 -8.15 -7.36
C GLN A 51 -3.08 -6.99 -8.18
N ARG A 52 -3.91 -6.24 -8.92
CA ARG A 52 -3.47 -5.02 -9.61
C ARG A 52 -2.98 -3.95 -8.62
N GLN A 53 -3.64 -3.81 -7.47
CA GLN A 53 -3.18 -2.93 -6.39
C GLN A 53 -1.78 -3.31 -5.94
N ARG A 54 -1.55 -4.60 -5.67
CA ARG A 54 -0.26 -5.12 -5.24
C ARG A 54 0.84 -4.92 -6.30
N VAL A 55 0.53 -5.03 -7.60
CA VAL A 55 1.47 -4.64 -8.67
C VAL A 55 1.81 -3.15 -8.62
N ALA A 56 0.83 -2.28 -8.38
CA ALA A 56 1.06 -0.84 -8.27
C ALA A 56 1.94 -0.51 -7.05
N ILE A 57 1.71 -1.18 -5.92
CA ILE A 57 2.54 -1.09 -4.71
C ILE A 57 3.96 -1.57 -4.98
N ALA A 58 4.13 -2.75 -5.58
CA ALA A 58 5.44 -3.27 -5.96
C ALA A 58 6.21 -2.27 -6.84
N ARG A 59 5.52 -1.66 -7.83
CA ARG A 59 6.10 -0.62 -8.68
C ARG A 59 6.54 0.60 -7.88
N ALA A 60 5.75 1.06 -6.90
CA ALA A 60 6.12 2.19 -6.06
C ALA A 60 7.36 1.91 -5.19
N LEU A 61 7.54 0.66 -4.75
CA LEU A 61 8.57 0.27 -3.80
C LEU A 61 9.89 -0.17 -4.42
N VAL A 62 9.90 -0.52 -5.71
CA VAL A 62 11.05 -1.15 -6.37
C VAL A 62 12.33 -0.30 -6.32
N ASN A 63 12.20 1.02 -6.23
CA ASN A 63 13.31 1.97 -6.09
C ASN A 63 13.80 2.13 -4.64
N ASN A 64 13.22 1.39 -3.69
CA ASN A 64 13.46 1.51 -2.26
C ASN A 64 13.33 2.97 -1.75
N PRO A 65 12.16 3.61 -1.93
CA PRO A 65 11.99 5.02 -1.58
C PRO A 65 11.95 5.22 -0.06
N ALA A 66 12.49 6.34 0.42
CA ALA A 66 12.37 6.72 1.82
C ALA A 66 10.93 7.11 2.22
N ILE A 67 10.15 7.62 1.27
CA ILE A 67 8.77 8.08 1.46
C ILE A 67 7.84 7.39 0.46
N ILE A 68 6.70 6.91 0.94
CA ILE A 68 5.62 6.32 0.15
C ILE A 68 4.40 7.22 0.29
N LEU A 69 3.93 7.77 -0.82
CA LEU A 69 2.67 8.50 -0.90
C LEU A 69 1.60 7.54 -1.44
N ALA A 70 0.57 7.27 -0.66
CA ALA A 70 -0.51 6.37 -1.01
C ALA A 70 -1.83 7.15 -1.04
N ASP A 71 -2.33 7.40 -2.25
CA ASP A 71 -3.59 8.12 -2.49
C ASP A 71 -4.72 7.10 -2.65
N GLU A 72 -5.61 7.04 -1.65
CA GLU A 72 -6.74 6.10 -1.56
C GLU A 72 -6.36 4.64 -1.93
N PRO A 73 -5.33 4.05 -1.29
CA PRO A 73 -4.77 2.75 -1.69
C PRO A 73 -5.67 1.55 -1.34
N THR A 74 -6.80 1.78 -0.68
CA THR A 74 -7.85 0.78 -0.42
C THR A 74 -9.12 1.03 -1.23
N GLY A 75 -9.18 2.15 -1.97
CA GLY A 75 -10.34 2.50 -2.78
C GLY A 75 -10.66 1.42 -3.82
N ASN A 76 -11.91 0.92 -3.80
CA ASN A 76 -12.42 -0.19 -4.63
C ASN A 76 -11.96 -1.60 -4.24
N LEU A 77 -11.42 -1.80 -3.03
CA LEU A 77 -11.13 -3.13 -2.47
C LEU A 77 -12.19 -3.54 -1.44
N ASP A 78 -12.37 -4.84 -1.26
CA ASP A 78 -13.14 -5.36 -0.13
C ASP A 78 -12.36 -5.21 1.18
N SER A 79 -13.05 -5.23 2.32
CA SER A 79 -12.45 -4.98 3.64
C SER A 79 -11.28 -5.91 3.98
N ARG A 80 -11.38 -7.20 3.65
CA ARG A 80 -10.29 -8.16 3.88
C ARG A 80 -9.05 -7.79 3.07
N THR A 81 -9.22 -7.49 1.78
CA THR A 81 -8.09 -7.05 0.95
C THR A 81 -7.53 -5.71 1.43
N GLY A 82 -8.38 -4.80 1.92
CA GLY A 82 -7.95 -3.55 2.56
C GLY A 82 -7.04 -3.77 3.77
N ASP A 83 -7.45 -4.64 4.70
CA ASP A 83 -6.68 -4.98 5.90
C ASP A 83 -5.28 -5.57 5.57
N GLU A 84 -5.21 -6.41 4.53
CA GLU A 84 -3.93 -6.96 4.06
C GLU A 84 -2.98 -5.86 3.55
N ILE A 85 -3.51 -4.87 2.83
CA ILE A 85 -2.73 -3.73 2.33
C ILE A 85 -2.25 -2.85 3.50
N MET A 86 -3.10 -2.64 4.50
CA MET A 86 -2.73 -1.89 5.70
C MET A 86 -1.66 -2.60 6.52
N THR A 87 -1.78 -3.93 6.69
CA THR A 87 -0.75 -4.75 7.35
C THR A 87 0.60 -4.60 6.63
N PHE A 88 0.59 -4.64 5.31
CA PHE A 88 1.80 -4.47 4.51
C PHE A 88 2.42 -3.07 4.65
N PHE A 89 1.61 -2.01 4.73
CA PHE A 89 2.11 -0.67 5.04
C PHE A 89 2.69 -0.58 6.46
N GLU A 90 2.07 -1.22 7.46
CA GLU A 90 2.61 -1.28 8.82
C GLU A 90 4.01 -1.96 8.83
N GLU A 91 4.20 -3.04 8.07
CA GLU A 91 5.49 -3.73 7.92
C GLU A 91 6.56 -2.84 7.26
N LEU A 92 6.23 -2.16 6.17
CA LEU A 92 7.16 -1.24 5.50
C LEU A 92 7.55 -0.08 6.41
N HIS A 93 6.60 0.47 7.16
CA HIS A 93 6.90 1.50 8.12
C HIS A 93 7.85 1.00 9.21
N ALA A 94 7.67 -0.24 9.69
CA ALA A 94 8.58 -0.88 10.64
C ALA A 94 10.00 -1.09 10.07
N GLN A 95 10.14 -1.22 8.75
CA GLN A 95 11.43 -1.30 8.05
C GLN A 95 12.11 0.07 7.86
N GLY A 96 11.44 1.17 8.23
CA GLY A 96 12.01 2.53 8.21
C GLY A 96 11.44 3.44 7.12
N ASN A 97 10.51 2.96 6.29
CA ASN A 97 9.84 3.80 5.31
C ASN A 97 8.87 4.78 6.01
N THR A 98 8.78 6.00 5.48
CA THR A 98 7.73 6.96 5.87
C THR A 98 6.55 6.80 4.94
N ILE A 99 5.35 6.64 5.49
CA ILE A 99 4.12 6.45 4.72
C ILE A 99 3.20 7.63 4.96
N ILE A 100 2.75 8.26 3.88
CA ILE A 100 1.72 9.30 3.88
C ILE A 100 0.52 8.71 3.13
N LEU A 101 -0.57 8.56 3.87
CA LEU A 101 -1.79 7.94 3.39
C LEU A 101 -2.88 9.02 3.28
N VAL A 102 -3.48 9.13 2.10
CA VAL A 102 -4.68 9.96 1.89
C VAL A 102 -5.87 9.01 1.82
N THR A 103 -6.86 9.25 2.68
CA THR A 103 -8.10 8.47 2.69
C THR A 103 -9.28 9.28 3.21
N HIS A 104 -10.48 8.93 2.76
CA HIS A 104 -11.76 9.35 3.33
C HIS A 104 -12.35 8.32 4.31
N GLU A 105 -11.72 7.16 4.46
CA GLU A 105 -12.17 6.08 5.34
C GLU A 105 -11.54 6.22 6.74
N GLU A 106 -12.36 6.48 7.77
CA GLU A 106 -11.86 6.73 9.13
C GLU A 106 -11.09 5.52 9.71
N TYR A 107 -11.61 4.30 9.50
CA TYR A 107 -10.96 3.09 10.01
C TYR A 107 -9.56 2.88 9.42
N ILE A 108 -9.34 3.27 8.16
CA ILE A 108 -8.01 3.23 7.51
C ILE A 108 -7.08 4.24 8.15
N ALA A 109 -7.56 5.47 8.40
CA ALA A 109 -6.77 6.53 9.02
C ALA A 109 -6.32 6.15 10.45
N GLU A 110 -7.13 5.38 11.18
CA GLU A 110 -6.82 4.90 12.54
C GLU A 110 -5.64 3.92 12.63
N HIS A 111 -5.20 3.32 11.51
CA HIS A 111 -3.96 2.54 11.47
C HIS A 111 -2.71 3.42 11.54
N ALA A 112 -2.82 4.71 11.19
CA ALA A 112 -1.69 5.63 11.19
C ALA A 112 -1.32 6.07 12.62
N LYS A 113 -0.08 6.56 12.77
CA LYS A 113 0.38 7.15 14.05
C LYS A 113 -0.08 8.60 14.24
N ARG A 114 -0.51 9.26 13.17
CA ARG A 114 -0.87 10.68 13.12
C ARG A 114 -1.92 10.87 12.03
N ILE A 115 -2.96 11.63 12.33
CA ILE A 115 -4.02 12.00 11.39
C ILE A 115 -4.01 13.52 11.22
N ILE A 116 -3.98 13.95 9.95
CA ILE A 116 -4.14 15.36 9.58
C ILE A 116 -5.45 15.46 8.80
N ARG A 117 -6.39 16.26 9.30
CA ARG A 117 -7.64 16.55 8.59
C ARG A 117 -7.49 17.85 7.81
N ILE A 118 -7.85 17.80 6.53
CA ILE A 118 -7.81 18.94 5.62
C ILE A 118 -9.26 19.28 5.23
N ARG A 119 -9.61 20.56 5.32
CA ARG A 119 -10.90 21.10 4.90
C ARG A 119 -10.72 22.42 4.19
N ASP A 120 -11.33 22.58 3.03
CA ASP A 120 -11.27 23.80 2.20
C ASP A 120 -9.81 24.30 1.98
N GLY A 121 -8.89 23.37 1.74
CA GLY A 121 -7.47 23.65 1.51
C GLY A 121 -6.66 24.06 2.76
N ARG A 122 -7.23 23.93 3.95
CA ARG A 122 -6.57 24.25 5.24
C ARG A 122 -6.52 23.03 6.14
N ILE A 123 -5.50 22.97 6.99
CA ILE A 123 -5.43 21.98 8.06
C ILE A 123 -6.48 22.35 9.12
N GLU A 124 -7.48 21.50 9.28
CA GLU A 124 -8.52 21.63 10.31
C GLU A 124 -8.04 21.03 11.63
N SER A 125 -7.35 19.89 11.58
CA SER A 125 -6.74 19.26 12.75
C SER A 125 -5.50 18.45 12.41
N ASP A 126 -4.65 18.26 13.41
CA ASP A 126 -3.39 17.52 13.32
C ASP A 126 -3.12 16.84 14.66
N LEU A 127 -3.39 15.54 14.74
CA LEU A 127 -3.44 14.80 15.99
C LEU A 127 -2.65 13.49 15.91
N PRO A 128 -1.85 13.14 16.94
CA PRO A 128 -1.32 11.79 17.07
C PRO A 128 -2.45 10.81 17.43
N ILE A 129 -2.37 9.57 16.94
CA ILE A 129 -3.24 8.48 17.40
C ILE A 129 -2.58 7.85 18.62
N GLU A 130 -3.19 8.05 19.80
CA GLU A 130 -2.77 7.33 21.00
C GLU A 130 -3.15 5.84 20.90
N LYS A 131 -2.21 4.94 21.21
CA LYS A 131 -2.36 3.46 21.11
C LYS A 131 -3.59 2.89 21.86
N ASN A 132 -4.22 3.66 22.74
CA ASN A 132 -5.41 3.25 23.49
C ASN A 132 -6.68 3.11 22.64
N HIS A 133 -6.73 3.68 21.42
CA HIS A 133 -7.92 3.56 20.54
C HIS A 133 -8.09 2.15 19.94
N LYS A 134 -7.00 1.47 19.51
CA LYS A 134 -7.09 0.07 19.00
C LYS A 134 -7.73 -0.87 20.02
N ALA A 135 -7.43 -0.72 21.32
CA ALA A 135 -7.96 -1.58 22.39
C ALA A 135 -9.42 -1.30 22.77
N GLN A 136 -9.91 -0.06 22.56
CA GLN A 136 -11.30 0.30 22.86
C GLN A 136 -12.26 -0.19 21.77
N MET A 137 -11.81 -0.25 20.50
CA MET A 137 -12.67 -0.68 19.40
C MET A 137 -12.73 -2.20 19.19
N THR A 138 -11.68 -2.98 19.51
CA THR A 138 -11.82 -4.46 19.54
C THR A 138 -12.96 -4.88 20.48
N LYS A 139 -13.08 -4.20 21.63
CA LYS A 139 -14.18 -4.41 22.58
C LYS A 139 -15.54 -3.88 22.10
N ALA A 140 -15.56 -2.86 21.22
CA ALA A 140 -16.80 -2.32 20.66
C ALA A 140 -17.32 -3.19 19.51
N ALA A 141 -16.45 -3.68 18.63
CA ALA A 141 -16.80 -4.59 17.53
C ALA A 141 -17.32 -5.94 18.05
N GLU A 142 -16.73 -6.50 19.11
CA GLU A 142 -17.23 -7.70 19.80
C GLU A 142 -18.61 -7.49 20.46
N LYS A 143 -18.97 -6.26 20.80
CA LYS A 143 -20.27 -5.91 21.40
C LYS A 143 -21.40 -5.74 20.39
N VAL A 144 -21.09 -5.54 19.11
CA VAL A 144 -22.11 -5.36 18.05
C VAL A 144 -22.53 -6.71 17.45
N GLN A 145 -21.79 -7.79 17.71
CA GLN A 145 -22.10 -9.16 17.27
C GLN A 145 -22.77 -10.05 18.34
N LYS A 146 -23.19 -9.47 19.47
CA LYS A 146 -24.06 -10.09 20.48
C LYS A 146 -25.34 -9.29 20.64
#